data_AF-A0A6N2CQE5-F1
#
_entry.id   AF-A0A6N2CQE5-F1
#
_cell.length_a   1.000
_cell.length_b   1.000
_cell.length_c   1.000
_cell.angle_alpha   90.00
_cell.angle_beta   90.00
_cell.angle_gamma   90.00
#
_symmetry.space_group_name_H-M   'P 1'
#
loop_
_entity.id
_entity.type
_entity.pdbx_description
1 polymer ?
#
loop_
_entity_poly.entity_id
_entity_poly.type
_entity_poly.pdbx_seq_one_letter_code
_entity_poly.pdbx_strand_id
1 'polypeptide(L)'
;MRIHLNLLAFLASSTALLATPPPPTADSLNSGLSVHVDHSTEAFLLSWWGIDQHFYFIEHSVDLVNWSFVPIFEAGDDGVLTWGFNSDADKMFFRARYTDDPESPLMQSDLDGDGLTVYQEYLIGSDPFNPDTAGDGIFDGIAYKLGLPVVYPEAPAPDPFDNTPPTIHLATPASATLLP
;
A
#
# COMPACT_ATOMS: atom_id res chain seq x y z
N MET A 1 -19.98 -10.64 -0.74
CA MET A 1 -19.65 -9.35 -1.37
C MET A 1 -20.26 -8.19 -0.60
N ARG A 2 -19.68 -7.88 0.57
CA ARG A 2 -19.97 -6.65 1.29
C ARG A 2 -18.73 -5.77 1.21
N ILE A 3 -18.68 -4.92 0.18
CA ILE A 3 -17.77 -3.76 0.26
C ILE A 3 -18.45 -2.82 1.25
N HIS A 4 -17.87 -2.68 2.44
CA HIS A 4 -18.35 -1.78 3.46
C HIS A 4 -17.80 -0.38 3.14
N LEU A 5 -18.69 0.57 2.85
CA LEU A 5 -18.30 1.88 2.30
C LEU A 5 -18.64 3.04 3.24
N ASN A 6 -17.68 3.97 3.31
CA ASN A 6 -17.75 5.41 3.65
C ASN A 6 -17.14 5.84 5.00
N LEU A 7 -15.82 5.77 5.06
CA LEU A 7 -15.01 6.68 5.87
C LEU A 7 -14.65 7.91 5.03
N LEU A 8 -15.02 9.13 5.45
CA LEU A 8 -14.68 10.37 4.72
C LEU A 8 -13.88 11.31 5.62
N ALA A 9 -12.71 11.75 5.15
CA ALA A 9 -11.91 12.80 5.75
C ALA A 9 -11.67 13.95 4.76
N PHE A 10 -11.49 15.15 5.27
CA PHE A 10 -11.35 16.37 4.46
C PHE A 10 -10.18 17.22 4.96
N LEU A 11 -9.44 17.77 4.00
CA LEU A 11 -8.42 18.79 4.21
C LEU A 11 -8.85 20.10 3.58
N ALA A 12 -8.89 21.18 4.37
CA ALA A 12 -8.91 22.55 3.88
C ALA A 12 -7.61 23.24 4.30
N SER A 13 -6.93 23.86 3.33
CA SER A 13 -5.89 24.85 3.59
C SER A 13 -6.50 26.01 4.37
N SER A 14 -6.37 25.99 5.69
CA SER A 14 -6.67 27.14 6.55
C SER A 14 -5.71 27.13 7.71
N THR A 15 -5.06 28.28 7.90
CA THR A 15 -4.01 28.63 8.86
C THR A 15 -4.47 28.59 10.33
N ALA A 16 -5.42 27.74 10.69
CA ALA A 16 -5.77 27.48 12.07
C ALA A 16 -4.84 26.38 12.59
N LEU A 17 -4.20 26.66 13.73
CA LEU A 17 -3.51 25.65 14.55
C LEU A 17 -4.56 24.63 15.03
N LEU A 18 -4.93 23.69 14.17
CA LEU A 18 -5.81 22.59 14.50
C LEU A 18 -5.06 21.76 15.53
N ALA A 19 -5.63 21.61 16.73
CA ALA A 19 -5.13 20.66 17.69
C ALA A 19 -5.03 19.29 17.00
N THR A 20 -3.90 18.61 17.12
CA THR A 20 -3.74 17.23 16.65
C THR A 20 -4.89 16.41 17.23
N PRO A 21 -5.73 15.78 16.38
CA PRO A 21 -6.84 14.97 16.86
C PRO A 21 -6.29 13.83 17.72
N PRO A 22 -7.09 13.30 18.68
CA PRO A 22 -6.69 12.09 19.39
C PRO A 22 -6.46 10.96 18.37
N PRO A 23 -5.49 10.05 18.62
CA PRO A 23 -5.28 8.89 17.76
C PRO A 23 -6.58 8.09 17.58
N PRO A 24 -6.82 7.53 16.39
CA PRO A 24 -8.01 6.72 16.14
C PRO A 24 -8.00 5.46 17.01
N THR A 25 -9.18 4.99 17.38
CA THR A 25 -9.40 3.78 18.18
C THR A 25 -10.46 2.89 17.53
N ALA A 26 -10.56 1.64 17.96
CA ALA A 26 -11.59 0.70 17.50
C ALA A 26 -13.04 1.25 17.62
N ASP A 27 -13.31 2.05 18.65
CA ASP A 27 -14.64 2.63 18.91
C ASP A 27 -14.87 3.99 18.23
N SER A 28 -13.85 4.52 17.55
CA SER A 28 -13.96 5.81 16.88
C SER A 28 -14.99 5.70 15.75
N LEU A 29 -15.90 6.68 15.69
CA LEU A 29 -16.81 6.78 14.55
C LEU A 29 -15.99 6.79 13.26
N ASN A 30 -16.40 5.98 12.29
CA ASN A 30 -15.68 5.86 11.04
C ASN A 30 -14.19 5.50 11.26
N SER A 31 -13.90 4.58 12.18
CA SER A 31 -12.54 4.14 12.53
C SER A 31 -11.55 5.30 12.80
N GLY A 32 -12.07 6.49 13.13
CA GLY A 32 -11.28 7.70 13.34
C GLY A 32 -10.49 8.20 12.13
N LEU A 33 -10.91 7.90 10.89
CA LEU A 33 -10.24 8.42 9.68
C LEU A 33 -10.13 9.94 9.75
N SER A 34 -8.89 10.42 9.74
CA SER A 34 -8.59 11.84 9.85
C SER A 34 -7.33 12.19 9.08
N VAL A 35 -7.25 13.45 8.66
CA VAL A 35 -6.04 14.05 8.11
C VAL A 35 -5.58 15.13 9.08
N HIS A 36 -4.30 15.14 9.44
CA HIS A 36 -3.68 16.16 10.27
C HIS A 36 -2.30 16.52 9.75
N VAL A 37 -1.73 17.64 10.22
CA VAL A 37 -0.37 18.06 9.85
C VAL A 37 0.60 17.56 10.91
N ASP A 38 1.68 16.92 10.48
CA ASP A 38 2.86 16.72 11.32
C ASP A 38 3.66 18.02 11.35
N HIS A 39 3.61 18.74 12.47
CA HIS A 39 4.30 20.01 12.63
C HIS A 39 5.84 19.90 12.66
N SER A 40 6.40 18.69 12.76
CA SER A 40 7.85 18.49 12.73
C SER A 40 8.40 18.37 11.31
N THR A 41 7.60 17.81 10.40
CA THR A 41 8.00 17.55 9.00
C THR A 41 7.23 18.42 8.00
N GLU A 42 6.19 19.13 8.46
CA GLU A 42 5.20 19.84 7.65
C GLU A 42 4.39 18.93 6.68
N ALA A 43 4.52 17.61 6.81
CA ALA A 43 3.77 16.65 6.02
C ALA A 43 2.33 16.51 6.52
N PHE A 44 1.42 16.07 5.65
CA PHE A 44 0.09 15.63 6.06
C PHE A 44 0.13 14.14 6.43
N LEU A 45 -0.60 13.78 7.48
CA LEU A 45 -0.78 12.41 7.94
C LEU A 45 -2.26 12.04 7.81
N LEU A 46 -2.55 11.04 6.99
CA LEU A 46 -3.82 10.34 6.97
C LEU A 46 -3.74 9.17 7.96
N SER A 47 -4.66 9.08 8.92
CA SER A 47 -4.64 8.01 9.92
C SER A 47 -6.03 7.45 10.20
N TRP A 48 -6.13 6.14 10.44
CA TRP A 48 -7.34 5.42 10.83
C TRP A 48 -7.02 4.18 11.68
N TRP A 49 -8.02 3.65 12.37
CA TRP A 49 -7.92 2.34 13.02
C TRP A 49 -8.12 1.22 11.99
N GLY A 50 -7.07 0.44 11.75
CA GLY A 50 -7.08 -0.73 10.88
C GLY A 50 -7.57 -1.95 11.64
N ILE A 51 -8.79 -2.41 11.34
CA ILE A 51 -9.36 -3.61 11.96
C ILE A 51 -8.65 -4.83 11.39
N ASP A 52 -8.31 -5.79 12.24
CA ASP A 52 -7.70 -7.06 11.81
C ASP A 52 -8.50 -7.70 10.67
N GLN A 53 -7.78 -8.31 9.72
CA GLN A 53 -8.30 -8.97 8.51
C GLN A 53 -9.07 -8.08 7.53
N HIS A 54 -9.07 -6.77 7.73
CA HIS A 54 -9.62 -5.84 6.74
C HIS A 54 -8.53 -5.32 5.81
N PHE A 55 -8.80 -5.30 4.51
CA PHE A 55 -7.93 -4.75 3.49
C PHE A 55 -8.40 -3.35 3.12
N TYR A 56 -7.54 -2.35 3.28
CA TYR A 56 -7.84 -0.95 3.07
C TYR A 56 -7.23 -0.43 1.77
N PHE A 57 -8.05 0.30 1.00
CA PHE A 57 -7.67 1.05 -0.18
C PHE A 57 -8.06 2.51 0.00
N ILE A 58 -7.15 3.43 -0.30
CA ILE A 58 -7.42 4.85 -0.15
C ILE A 58 -7.78 5.43 -1.51
N GLU A 59 -8.86 6.20 -1.55
CA GLU A 59 -9.19 7.03 -2.71
C GLU A 59 -9.13 8.50 -2.30
N HIS A 60 -8.69 9.34 -3.23
CA HIS A 60 -8.68 10.78 -3.07
C HIS A 60 -9.54 11.46 -4.14
N SER A 61 -9.97 12.68 -3.83
CA SER A 61 -10.73 13.56 -4.73
C SER A 61 -10.45 15.01 -4.40
N VAL A 62 -10.60 15.90 -5.38
CA VAL A 62 -10.54 17.36 -5.18
C VAL A 62 -11.92 18.03 -5.26
N ASP A 63 -12.94 17.29 -5.72
CA ASP A 63 -14.28 17.80 -6.01
C ASP A 63 -15.42 16.96 -5.41
N LEU A 64 -15.10 15.90 -4.65
CA LEU A 64 -16.02 14.90 -4.09
C LEU A 64 -16.78 14.06 -5.13
N VAL A 65 -16.53 14.26 -6.43
CA VAL A 65 -17.24 13.60 -7.53
C VAL A 65 -16.31 12.61 -8.22
N ASN A 66 -15.13 13.05 -8.61
CA ASN A 66 -14.13 12.25 -9.29
C ASN A 66 -13.16 11.69 -8.25
N TRP A 67 -13.11 10.37 -8.14
CA TRP A 67 -12.28 9.65 -7.19
C TRP A 67 -11.23 8.84 -7.92
N SER A 68 -10.02 8.81 -7.39
CA SER A 68 -8.91 7.99 -7.89
C SER A 68 -8.24 7.29 -6.73
N PHE A 69 -7.69 6.10 -6.97
CA PHE A 69 -6.92 5.40 -5.95
C PHE A 69 -5.62 6.13 -5.70
N VAL A 70 -5.29 6.24 -4.42
CA VAL A 70 -3.92 6.49 -3.98
C VAL A 70 -3.24 5.12 -3.96
N PRO A 71 -1.99 4.98 -4.44
CA PRO A 71 -1.28 3.71 -4.51
C PRO A 71 -0.84 3.26 -3.10
N ILE A 72 -1.82 2.91 -2.28
CA ILE A 72 -1.67 2.46 -0.90
C ILE A 72 -2.62 1.29 -0.73
N PHE A 73 -2.07 0.19 -0.26
CA PHE A 73 -2.78 -0.98 0.19
C PHE A 73 -2.28 -1.34 1.59
N GLU A 74 -3.18 -1.44 2.56
CA GLU A 74 -2.83 -1.75 3.95
C GLU A 74 -3.76 -2.82 4.49
N ALA A 75 -3.20 -3.87 5.09
CA ALA A 75 -3.96 -4.83 5.88
C ALA A 75 -4.05 -4.31 7.34
N GLY A 76 -5.25 -4.30 7.91
CA GLY A 76 -5.43 -3.93 9.30
C GLY A 76 -4.93 -5.01 10.25
N ASP A 77 -4.48 -4.59 11.44
CA ASP A 77 -3.85 -5.41 12.48
C ASP A 77 -4.40 -5.12 13.89
N ASP A 78 -5.60 -4.54 13.99
CA ASP A 78 -6.15 -3.94 15.21
C ASP A 78 -5.25 -2.84 15.80
N GLY A 79 -4.72 -1.99 14.91
CA GLY A 79 -3.82 -0.89 15.22
C GLY A 79 -4.14 0.41 14.48
N VAL A 80 -3.33 1.44 14.72
CA VAL A 80 -3.42 2.71 13.99
C VAL A 80 -2.58 2.62 12.72
N LEU A 81 -3.25 2.64 11.56
CA LEU A 81 -2.61 2.80 10.27
C LEU A 81 -2.42 4.29 9.99
N THR A 82 -1.23 4.68 9.54
CA THR A 82 -0.87 6.08 9.24
C THR A 82 -0.08 6.15 7.96
N TRP A 83 -0.48 7.07 7.08
CA TRP A 83 0.20 7.35 5.83
C TRP A 83 0.51 8.83 5.69
N GLY A 84 1.78 9.15 5.40
CA GLY A 84 2.26 10.51 5.21
C GLY A 84 2.28 10.93 3.74
N PHE A 85 1.87 12.16 3.46
CA PHE A 85 1.91 12.72 2.10
C PHE A 85 2.17 14.23 2.11
N ASN A 86 2.71 14.72 1.00
CA ASN A 86 2.84 16.14 0.72
C ASN A 86 1.81 16.54 -0.34
N SER A 87 1.25 17.74 -0.23
CA SER A 87 0.30 18.25 -1.21
C SER A 87 0.27 19.77 -1.19
N ASP A 88 0.32 20.37 -2.39
CA ASP A 88 0.13 21.81 -2.58
C ASP A 88 -1.33 22.16 -2.95
N ALA A 89 -2.24 21.18 -2.90
CA ALA A 89 -3.64 21.39 -3.28
C ALA A 89 -4.40 22.20 -2.23
N ASP A 90 -5.19 23.19 -2.68
CA ASP A 90 -6.05 24.00 -1.80
C ASP A 90 -7.06 23.15 -1.00
N LYS A 91 -7.53 22.05 -1.59
CA LYS A 91 -8.51 21.12 -1.04
C LYS A 91 -8.25 19.71 -1.54
N MET A 92 -8.30 18.75 -0.62
CA MET A 92 -8.24 17.32 -0.90
C MET A 92 -9.21 16.59 0.03
N PHE A 93 -9.88 15.59 -0.52
CA PHE A 93 -10.80 14.70 0.18
C PHE A 93 -10.24 13.29 0.10
N PHE A 94 -10.33 12.56 1.20
CA PHE A 94 -9.90 11.17 1.29
C PHE A 94 -11.05 10.31 1.75
N ARG A 95 -11.12 9.11 1.20
CA ARG A 95 -11.96 8.05 1.77
C ARG A 95 -11.21 6.73 1.78
N ALA A 96 -11.42 5.97 2.83
CA ALA A 96 -10.96 4.59 2.90
C ALA A 96 -12.09 3.67 2.41
N ARG A 97 -11.79 2.83 1.43
CA ARG A 97 -12.57 1.64 1.11
C ARG A 97 -11.96 0.47 1.82
N TYR A 98 -12.78 -0.47 2.27
CA TYR A 98 -12.24 -1.70 2.80
C TYR A 98 -13.11 -2.92 2.45
N THR A 99 -12.49 -4.08 2.56
CA THR A 99 -13.13 -5.38 2.43
C THR A 99 -12.52 -6.35 3.44
N ASP A 100 -13.35 -7.19 4.03
CA ASP A 100 -12.99 -8.33 4.88
C ASP A 100 -13.05 -9.65 4.09
N ASP A 101 -13.33 -9.56 2.78
CA ASP A 101 -13.53 -10.67 1.88
C ASP A 101 -12.36 -10.75 0.87
N PRO A 102 -11.45 -11.74 1.00
CA PRO A 102 -10.33 -11.92 0.07
C PRO A 102 -10.80 -12.29 -1.34
N GLU A 103 -12.05 -12.72 -1.52
CA GLU A 103 -12.64 -13.01 -2.83
C GLU A 103 -13.45 -11.82 -3.38
N SER A 104 -13.38 -10.67 -2.72
CA SER A 104 -14.06 -9.46 -3.22
C SER A 104 -13.48 -9.03 -4.58
N PRO A 105 -14.26 -8.33 -5.44
CA PRO A 105 -13.77 -7.93 -6.75
C PRO A 105 -12.52 -7.05 -6.74
N LEU A 106 -12.30 -6.27 -5.67
CA LEU A 106 -11.07 -5.48 -5.50
C LEU A 106 -9.87 -6.37 -5.15
N MET A 107 -10.06 -7.39 -4.30
CA MET A 107 -8.98 -8.32 -3.95
C MET A 107 -8.63 -9.25 -5.13
N GLN A 108 -9.59 -9.51 -6.02
CA GLN A 108 -9.42 -10.34 -7.21
C GLN A 108 -9.09 -9.55 -8.49
N SER A 109 -8.93 -8.21 -8.40
CA SER A 109 -8.45 -7.42 -9.53
C SER A 109 -6.93 -7.44 -9.62
N ASP A 110 -6.43 -7.27 -10.84
CA ASP A 110 -5.03 -7.01 -11.18
C ASP A 110 -4.93 -5.49 -11.42
N LEU A 111 -4.43 -4.75 -10.43
CA LEU A 111 -4.53 -3.27 -10.41
C LEU A 111 -3.43 -2.61 -11.23
N ASP A 112 -2.26 -3.23 -11.35
CA ASP A 112 -1.10 -2.71 -12.07
C ASP A 112 -0.82 -3.44 -13.39
N GLY A 113 -1.48 -4.57 -13.65
CA GLY A 113 -1.46 -5.29 -14.92
C GLY A 113 -0.30 -6.27 -15.07
N ASP A 114 0.30 -6.71 -13.96
CA ASP A 114 1.46 -7.61 -13.96
C ASP A 114 1.08 -9.11 -14.06
N GLY A 115 -0.21 -9.40 -13.91
CA GLY A 115 -0.79 -10.73 -13.97
C GLY A 115 -0.94 -11.45 -12.63
N LEU A 116 -0.84 -10.74 -11.50
CA LEU A 116 -1.24 -11.15 -10.16
C LEU A 116 -2.51 -10.40 -9.71
N THR A 117 -3.30 -11.01 -8.82
CA THR A 117 -4.37 -10.29 -8.16
C THR A 117 -3.86 -9.62 -6.89
N VAL A 118 -4.52 -8.54 -6.44
CA VAL A 118 -4.20 -7.86 -5.17
C VAL A 118 -4.05 -8.86 -4.01
N TYR A 119 -4.92 -9.87 -3.93
CA TYR A 119 -4.82 -10.88 -2.88
C TYR A 119 -3.59 -11.79 -3.02
N GLN A 120 -3.19 -12.15 -4.24
CA GLN A 120 -1.96 -12.92 -4.47
C GLN A 120 -0.74 -12.10 -4.06
N GLU A 121 -0.71 -10.83 -4.42
CA GLU A 121 0.35 -9.88 -4.08
C GLU A 121 0.47 -9.69 -2.58
N TYR A 122 -0.64 -9.51 -1.88
CA TYR A 122 -0.68 -9.49 -0.42
C TYR A 122 -0.04 -10.75 0.21
N LEU A 123 -0.32 -11.94 -0.34
CA LEU A 123 0.23 -13.20 0.19
C LEU A 123 1.73 -13.37 -0.05
N ILE A 124 2.28 -12.74 -1.09
CA ILE A 124 3.71 -12.82 -1.43
C ILE A 124 4.49 -11.57 -1.00
N GLY A 125 3.79 -10.54 -0.53
CA GLY A 125 4.36 -9.28 -0.06
C GLY A 125 4.76 -8.30 -1.16
N SER A 126 4.28 -8.46 -2.40
CA SER A 126 4.44 -7.44 -3.46
C SER A 126 3.41 -6.30 -3.30
N ASP A 127 3.64 -5.19 -3.98
CA ASP A 127 2.81 -3.99 -3.94
C ASP A 127 1.78 -4.02 -5.09
N PRO A 128 0.46 -4.09 -4.78
CA PRO A 128 -0.58 -4.15 -5.82
C PRO A 128 -0.71 -2.94 -6.74
N PHE A 129 0.04 -1.88 -6.50
CA PHE A 129 0.09 -0.71 -7.37
C PHE A 129 1.42 -0.56 -8.11
N ASN A 130 2.33 -1.52 -7.99
CA ASN A 130 3.64 -1.49 -8.61
C ASN A 130 3.98 -2.85 -9.27
N PRO A 131 4.01 -2.91 -10.62
CA PRO A 131 4.16 -4.18 -11.32
C PRO A 131 5.56 -4.80 -11.18
N ASP A 132 6.52 -4.09 -10.59
CA ASP A 132 7.90 -4.50 -10.33
C ASP A 132 8.30 -4.00 -8.92
N THR A 133 7.80 -4.68 -7.88
CA THR A 133 8.04 -4.31 -6.47
C THR A 133 9.52 -4.43 -6.12
N ALA A 134 10.22 -5.39 -6.72
CA ALA A 134 11.64 -5.58 -6.55
C ALA A 134 12.49 -4.44 -7.19
N GLY A 135 11.95 -3.78 -8.22
CA GLY A 135 12.64 -2.71 -8.95
C GLY A 135 13.82 -3.20 -9.79
N ASP A 136 13.82 -4.46 -10.22
CA ASP A 136 14.90 -5.06 -11.02
C ASP A 136 14.57 -5.20 -12.52
N GLY A 137 13.39 -4.74 -12.92
CA GLY A 137 12.88 -4.78 -14.29
C GLY A 137 12.15 -6.07 -14.65
N ILE A 138 11.91 -6.99 -13.70
CA ILE A 138 11.10 -8.19 -13.89
C ILE A 138 9.76 -7.97 -13.18
N PHE A 139 8.66 -8.11 -13.91
CA PHE A 139 7.33 -7.96 -13.30
C PHE A 139 7.05 -9.03 -12.25
N ASP A 140 6.35 -8.68 -11.16
CA ASP A 140 6.15 -9.58 -10.02
C ASP A 140 5.42 -10.87 -10.43
N GLY A 141 4.45 -10.78 -11.33
CA GLY A 141 3.74 -11.92 -11.90
C GLY A 141 4.59 -12.82 -12.79
N ILE A 142 5.70 -12.32 -13.33
CA ILE A 142 6.72 -13.13 -14.01
C ILE A 142 7.68 -13.72 -12.98
N ALA A 143 8.16 -12.91 -12.04
CA ALA A 143 9.07 -13.33 -10.98
C ALA A 143 8.46 -14.47 -10.16
N TYR A 144 7.20 -14.35 -9.74
CA TYR A 144 6.43 -15.38 -9.03
C TYR A 144 6.37 -16.70 -9.81
N LYS A 145 6.07 -16.66 -11.11
CA LYS A 145 5.99 -17.86 -11.97
C LYS A 145 7.35 -18.55 -12.14
N LEU A 146 8.43 -17.78 -12.11
CA LEU A 146 9.80 -18.28 -12.24
C LEU A 146 10.47 -18.62 -10.90
N GLY A 147 9.81 -18.33 -9.77
CA GLY A 147 10.39 -18.50 -8.43
C GLY A 147 11.55 -17.53 -8.16
N LEU A 148 11.52 -16.35 -8.77
CA LEU A 148 12.45 -15.25 -8.52
C LEU A 148 11.97 -14.38 -7.35
N PRO A 149 12.85 -13.55 -6.75
CA PRO A 149 12.43 -12.56 -5.77
C PRO A 149 11.40 -11.59 -6.36
N VAL A 150 10.25 -11.45 -5.71
CA VAL A 150 9.23 -10.41 -5.99
C VAL A 150 9.45 -9.16 -5.13
N VAL A 151 10.18 -9.32 -4.04
CA VAL A 151 10.62 -8.23 -3.17
C VAL A 151 12.07 -8.48 -2.82
N TYR A 152 12.88 -7.42 -2.86
CA TYR A 152 14.17 -7.45 -2.19
C TYR A 152 13.96 -6.99 -0.75
N PRO A 153 14.51 -7.71 0.25
CA PRO A 153 14.60 -7.13 1.58
C PRO A 153 15.39 -5.82 1.44
N GLU A 154 14.94 -4.79 2.14
CA GLU A 154 15.61 -3.49 2.18
C GLU A 154 17.12 -3.72 2.30
N ALA A 155 17.88 -3.20 1.33
CA ALA A 155 19.31 -3.46 1.28
C ALA A 155 19.90 -3.11 2.65
N PRO A 156 20.77 -3.95 3.23
CA PRO A 156 21.45 -3.59 4.46
C PRO A 156 22.08 -2.21 4.26
N ALA A 157 22.02 -1.36 5.30
CA ALA A 157 22.57 -0.01 5.25
C ALA A 157 23.94 -0.05 4.57
N PRO A 158 24.22 0.82 3.57
CA PRO A 158 25.42 0.72 2.75
C PRO A 158 26.63 0.68 3.66
N ASP A 159 27.23 -0.50 3.76
CA ASP A 159 28.47 -0.69 4.48
C ASP A 159 29.59 -0.50 3.45
N PRO A 160 30.35 0.61 3.51
CA PRO A 160 31.45 0.85 2.58
C PRO A 160 32.57 -0.20 2.68
N PHE A 161 32.50 -1.12 3.66
CA PHE A 161 33.38 -2.27 3.80
C PHE A 161 32.71 -3.60 3.40
N ASP A 162 31.42 -3.61 3.06
CA ASP A 162 30.76 -4.79 2.54
C ASP A 162 31.23 -5.07 1.11
N ASN A 163 32.13 -6.03 1.02
CA ASN A 163 32.62 -6.60 -0.22
C ASN A 163 32.06 -8.01 -0.43
N THR A 164 30.98 -8.39 0.29
CA THR A 164 30.33 -9.67 0.08
C THR A 164 29.76 -9.68 -1.35
N PRO A 165 30.21 -10.63 -2.20
CA PRO A 165 29.68 -10.72 -3.54
C PRO A 165 28.18 -11.04 -3.48
N PRO A 166 27.35 -10.46 -4.36
CA PRO A 166 25.96 -10.88 -4.45
C PRO A 166 25.89 -12.38 -4.72
N THR A 167 25.04 -13.09 -3.99
CA THR A 167 24.81 -14.52 -4.23
C THR A 167 23.84 -14.67 -5.39
N ILE A 168 24.34 -15.05 -6.56
CA ILE A 168 23.51 -15.34 -7.73
C ILE A 168 23.01 -16.79 -7.62
N HIS A 169 21.73 -16.96 -7.33
CA HIS A 169 21.06 -18.26 -7.40
C HIS A 169 20.61 -18.53 -8.84
N LEU A 170 21.42 -19.26 -9.60
CA LEU A 170 21.02 -19.78 -10.91
C LEU A 170 20.19 -21.06 -10.70
N ALA A 171 18.87 -20.97 -10.87
CA ALA A 171 18.03 -22.15 -11.01
C ALA A 171 18.21 -22.73 -12.43
N THR A 172 18.70 -23.96 -12.53
CA THR A 172 18.64 -24.70 -13.80
C THR A 172 17.18 -25.01 -14.14
N PRO A 173 16.66 -24.63 -15.31
CA PRO A 173 15.28 -24.93 -15.67
C PRO A 173 15.09 -26.45 -15.73
N ALA A 174 14.00 -26.94 -15.15
CA ALA A 174 13.70 -28.38 -15.03
C ALA A 174 13.63 -29.14 -16.38
N SER A 175 13.61 -28.41 -17.50
CA SER A 175 13.57 -28.95 -18.87
C SER A 175 14.91 -28.88 -19.62
N ALA A 176 16.01 -28.45 -18.98
CA ALA A 176 17.31 -28.39 -19.65
C ALA A 176 17.82 -29.80 -19.96
N THR A 177 17.85 -30.15 -21.25
CA THR A 177 18.52 -31.36 -21.75
C THR A 177 19.94 -30.97 -22.18
N LEU A 178 20.95 -31.60 -21.60
CA LEU A 178 22.34 -31.43 -22.06
C LEU A 178 22.44 -31.99 -23.49
N LEU A 179 22.87 -31.15 -24.43
CA LEU A 179 23.25 -31.62 -25.76
C LEU A 179 24.62 -32.33 -25.68
N PRO A 180 24.76 -33.52 -26.29
CA PRO A 180 26.00 -34.29 -26.29
C PRO A 180 27.13 -33.63 -27.07
#